data_AF-A0A3D6BZW2-F1
#
_entry.id   AF-A0A3D6BZW2-F1
#
_cell.length_a   1.000
_cell.length_b   1.000
_cell.length_c   1.000
_cell.angle_alpha   90.00
_cell.angle_beta   90.00
_cell.angle_gamma   90.00
#
_symmetry.space_group_name_H-M   'P 1'
#
loop_
_entity.id
_entity.type
_entity.pdbx_description
1 polymer ?
#
loop_
_entity_poly.entity_id
_entity_poly.type
_entity_poly.pdbx_seq_one_letter_code
_entity_poly.pdbx_strand_id
1 'polypeptide(L)'
;AMIGSNHTRVGWLIARDWRLPLAVQEGIRDHHAAHIKADPGSITGVVRIGEYLVNRMDLTPFPGKVSPLPQNLLDHMHSQIRDYKAIAADLPEILEKADEVFGLDE
;
A
#
# COMPACT_ATOMS: atom_id res chain seq x y z
N ALA A 1 8.64 -12.19 -5.25
CA ALA A 1 9.48 -12.06 -4.06
C ALA A 1 10.62 -11.09 -4.36
N MET A 2 11.07 -10.29 -3.39
CA MET A 2 12.32 -9.54 -3.51
C MET A 2 12.90 -9.46 -2.11
N ILE A 3 14.15 -9.91 -2.02
CA ILE A 3 14.76 -10.57 -0.87
C ILE A 3 14.08 -11.92 -0.59
N GLY A 4 14.86 -12.99 -0.44
CA GLY A 4 14.38 -14.38 -0.24
C GLY A 4 13.58 -14.64 1.05
N SER A 5 13.03 -13.60 1.66
CA SER A 5 12.22 -13.59 2.87
C SER A 5 10.85 -13.00 2.58
N ASN A 6 9.79 -13.53 3.19
CA ASN A 6 8.48 -12.90 3.18
C ASN A 6 8.56 -11.56 3.94
N HIS A 7 8.62 -10.43 3.22
CA HIS A 7 8.81 -9.11 3.82
C HIS A 7 7.66 -8.70 4.74
N THR A 8 6.43 -9.15 4.44
CA THR A 8 5.27 -8.86 5.29
C THR A 8 5.42 -9.54 6.65
N ARG A 9 6.01 -10.75 6.69
CA ARG A 9 6.33 -11.47 7.93
C ARG A 9 7.46 -10.80 8.71
N VAL A 10 8.55 -10.42 8.05
CA VAL A 10 9.69 -9.77 8.71
C VAL A 10 9.26 -8.41 9.28
N GLY A 11 8.58 -7.59 8.48
CA GLY A 11 8.06 -6.29 8.91
C GLY A 11 7.11 -6.41 10.09
N TRP A 12 6.22 -7.42 10.09
CA TRP A 12 5.31 -7.67 11.22
C TRP A 12 6.06 -8.00 12.51
N LEU A 13 7.10 -8.84 12.44
CA LEU A 13 7.91 -9.19 13.61
C LEU A 13 8.60 -7.96 14.21
N ILE A 14 9.16 -7.09 13.36
CA ILE A 14 9.81 -5.83 13.79
C ILE A 14 8.76 -4.88 14.41
N ALA A 15 7.64 -4.66 13.73
CA ALA A 15 6.56 -3.79 14.21
C ALA A 15 6.00 -4.25 15.57
N ARG A 16 5.92 -5.57 15.77
CA ARG A 16 5.52 -6.17 17.04
C ARG A 16 6.55 -5.92 18.14
N ASP A 17 7.83 -6.09 17.85
CA ASP A 17 8.92 -5.86 18.82
C ASP A 17 8.96 -4.40 19.28
N TRP A 18 8.73 -3.46 18.35
CA TRP A 18 8.62 -2.03 18.62
C TRP A 18 7.29 -1.61 19.27
N ARG A 19 6.37 -2.57 19.49
CA ARG A 19 5.05 -2.34 20.10
C ARG A 19 4.22 -1.29 19.37
N LEU A 20 4.32 -1.25 18.03
CA LEU A 20 3.46 -0.40 17.22
C LEU A 20 1.98 -0.79 17.42
N PRO A 21 1.02 0.12 17.15
CA PRO A 21 -0.40 -0.20 17.26
C PRO A 21 -0.78 -1.46 16.46
N LEU A 22 -1.71 -2.27 16.98
CA LEU A 22 -2.09 -3.55 16.37
C LEU A 22 -2.50 -3.39 14.89
N ALA A 23 -3.26 -2.35 14.57
CA ALA A 23 -3.67 -2.06 13.20
C ALA A 23 -2.50 -1.84 12.23
N VAL A 24 -1.38 -1.27 12.71
CA VAL A 24 -0.15 -1.09 11.91
C VAL A 24 0.54 -2.44 11.72
N GLN A 25 0.64 -3.24 12.78
CA GLN A 25 1.22 -4.59 12.69
C GLN A 25 0.45 -5.46 11.68
N GLU A 26 -0.88 -5.46 11.77
CA GLU A 26 -1.77 -6.22 10.88
C GLU A 26 -1.70 -5.70 9.44
N GLY A 27 -1.68 -4.37 9.24
CA GLY A 27 -1.46 -3.75 7.94
C GLY A 27 -0.17 -4.23 7.26
N ILE A 28 0.94 -4.25 8.01
CA ILE A 28 2.23 -4.74 7.51
C ILE A 28 2.17 -6.23 7.17
N ARG A 29 1.55 -7.06 8.01
CA ARG A 29 1.46 -8.51 7.79
C ARG A 29 0.61 -8.86 6.58
N ASP A 30 -0.52 -8.17 6.42
CA ASP A 30 -1.63 -8.63 5.59
C ASP A 30 -1.75 -7.89 4.26
N HIS A 31 -1.00 -6.81 3.97
CA HIS A 31 -1.21 -6.02 2.75
C HIS A 31 -1.10 -6.83 1.44
N HIS A 32 -0.32 -7.91 1.36
CA HIS A 32 -0.31 -8.80 0.20
C HIS A 32 -1.18 -10.07 0.33
N ALA A 33 -1.86 -10.28 1.46
CA ALA A 33 -2.66 -11.47 1.72
C ALA A 33 -4.02 -11.44 1.01
N ALA A 34 -4.06 -11.77 -0.29
CA ALA A 34 -5.25 -11.64 -1.14
C ALA A 34 -6.55 -12.27 -0.60
N HIS A 35 -6.46 -13.28 0.27
CA HIS A 35 -7.60 -13.94 0.91
C HIS A 35 -8.20 -13.17 2.10
N ILE A 36 -7.46 -12.21 2.67
CA ILE A 36 -7.93 -11.38 3.76
C ILE A 36 -8.79 -10.24 3.19
N LYS A 37 -10.06 -10.22 3.59
CA LYS A 37 -10.97 -9.10 3.33
C LYS A 37 -10.53 -7.91 4.19
N ALA A 38 -10.07 -6.85 3.54
CA ALA A 38 -9.71 -5.60 4.21
C ALA A 38 -10.87 -4.60 4.10
N ASP A 39 -11.14 -3.87 5.17
CA ASP A 39 -12.02 -2.71 5.14
C ASP A 39 -11.30 -1.52 4.49
N PRO A 40 -11.93 -0.72 3.62
CA PRO A 40 -11.28 0.43 2.98
C PRO A 40 -10.65 1.44 3.96
N GLY A 41 -11.23 1.61 5.15
CA GLY A 41 -10.72 2.51 6.19
C GLY A 41 -9.65 1.89 7.10
N SER A 42 -9.36 0.60 6.95
CA SER A 42 -8.27 -0.07 7.68
C SER A 42 -6.91 0.26 7.07
N ILE A 43 -5.82 0.17 7.86
CA ILE A 43 -4.45 0.34 7.35
C ILE A 43 -4.17 -0.61 6.18
N THR A 44 -4.60 -1.87 6.26
CA THR A 44 -4.48 -2.85 5.18
C THR A 44 -5.21 -2.40 3.91
N GLY A 45 -6.42 -1.85 4.04
CA GLY A 45 -7.21 -1.35 2.92
C GLY A 45 -6.54 -0.15 2.25
N VAL A 46 -6.13 0.84 3.05
CA VAL A 46 -5.44 2.05 2.58
C VAL A 46 -4.15 1.69 1.83
N VAL A 47 -3.31 0.83 2.39
CA VAL A 47 -2.05 0.42 1.75
C VAL A 47 -2.31 -0.29 0.42
N ARG A 48 -3.25 -1.23 0.37
CA ARG A 48 -3.60 -1.93 -0.88
C ARG A 48 -4.14 -1.01 -1.95
N ILE A 49 -4.98 -0.04 -1.58
CA ILE A 49 -5.50 0.95 -2.52
C ILE A 49 -4.36 1.85 -3.03
N GLY A 50 -3.46 2.28 -2.15
CA GLY A 50 -2.26 3.04 -2.51
C GLY A 50 -1.37 2.28 -3.49
N GLU A 51 -1.03 1.03 -3.17
CA GLU A 51 -0.26 0.13 -4.04
C GLU A 51 -0.92 -0.04 -5.41
N TYR A 52 -2.24 -0.22 -5.43
CA TYR A 52 -3.00 -0.32 -6.67
C TYR A 52 -2.91 0.97 -7.50
N LEU A 53 -3.08 2.15 -6.89
CA LEU A 53 -3.00 3.43 -7.59
C LEU A 53 -1.62 3.66 -8.21
N VAL A 54 -0.55 3.56 -7.42
CA VAL A 54 0.83 3.76 -7.94
C VAL A 54 1.16 2.75 -9.03
N ASN A 55 0.67 1.52 -8.93
CA ASN A 55 0.87 0.52 -9.97
C ASN A 55 0.11 0.86 -11.26
N ARG A 56 -1.15 1.29 -11.17
CA ARG A 56 -1.96 1.69 -12.34
C ARG A 56 -1.41 2.92 -13.06
N MET A 57 -0.63 3.75 -12.36
CA MET A 57 0.03 4.93 -12.88
C MET A 57 1.47 4.68 -13.36
N ASP A 58 1.96 3.43 -13.26
CA ASP A 58 3.35 3.05 -13.58
C ASP A 58 4.39 3.82 -12.73
N LEU A 59 4.01 4.18 -11.51
CA LEU A 59 4.85 4.85 -10.50
C LEU A 59 5.38 3.87 -9.44
N THR A 60 5.24 2.57 -9.67
CA THR A 60 5.73 1.55 -8.73
C THR A 60 7.25 1.40 -8.87
N PRO A 61 8.00 1.27 -7.75
CA PRO A 61 9.44 1.01 -7.82
C PRO A 61 9.76 -0.36 -8.45
N PHE A 62 8.78 -1.26 -8.56
CA PHE A 62 8.95 -2.61 -9.07
C PHE A 62 7.91 -2.96 -10.14
N PRO A 63 8.13 -2.52 -11.39
CA PRO A 63 7.19 -2.75 -12.48
C PRO A 63 6.93 -4.25 -12.72
N GLY A 64 5.71 -4.58 -13.16
CA GLY A 64 5.29 -5.95 -13.48
C GLY A 64 4.81 -6.80 -12.29
N LYS A 65 4.86 -6.31 -11.05
CA LYS A 65 4.25 -6.98 -9.88
C LYS A 65 2.91 -6.35 -9.53
N VAL A 66 1.87 -6.76 -10.24
CA VAL A 66 0.50 -6.29 -9.97
C VAL A 66 -0.20 -7.27 -9.03
N SER A 67 -0.46 -6.84 -7.79
CA SER A 67 -1.45 -7.53 -6.96
C SER A 67 -2.84 -7.01 -7.32
N PRO A 68 -3.77 -7.88 -7.78
CA PRO A 68 -5.13 -7.44 -8.08
C PRO A 68 -5.80 -6.94 -6.80
N LEU A 69 -6.48 -5.80 -6.89
CA LEU A 69 -7.22 -5.24 -5.77
C LEU A 69 -8.50 -6.07 -5.55
N PRO A 70 -8.79 -6.53 -4.32
CA PRO A 70 -10.02 -7.25 -4.01
C PRO A 70 -11.28 -6.47 -4.41
N GLN A 71 -12.33 -7.17 -4.86
CA GLN A 71 -13.54 -6.56 -5.40
C GLN A 71 -14.18 -5.54 -4.45
N ASN A 72 -14.21 -5.81 -3.15
CA ASN A 72 -14.80 -4.89 -2.17
C ASN A 72 -14.07 -3.53 -2.08
N LEU A 73 -12.76 -3.51 -2.33
CA LEU A 73 -11.98 -2.28 -2.37
C LEU A 73 -12.15 -1.58 -3.73
N LEU A 74 -12.28 -2.34 -4.83
CA LEU A 74 -12.63 -1.77 -6.14
C LEU A 74 -14.02 -1.10 -6.12
N ASP A 75 -15.02 -1.75 -5.51
CA ASP A 75 -16.37 -1.20 -5.37
C ASP A 75 -16.35 0.10 -4.55
N HIS A 76 -15.58 0.12 -3.46
CA HIS A 76 -15.35 1.33 -2.69
C HIS A 76 -14.71 2.44 -3.55
N MET A 77 -13.63 2.13 -4.27
CA MET A 77 -12.99 3.10 -5.17
C MET A 77 -13.93 3.64 -6.24
N HIS A 78 -14.76 2.78 -6.82
CA HIS A 78 -15.77 3.18 -7.81
C HIS A 78 -16.81 4.12 -7.20
N SER A 79 -17.28 3.83 -5.96
CA SER A 79 -18.23 4.70 -5.27
C SER A 79 -17.68 6.09 -4.95
N GLN A 80 -16.35 6.22 -4.80
CA GLN A 80 -15.63 7.45 -4.47
C GLN A 80 -14.72 7.92 -5.62
N ILE A 81 -15.07 7.60 -6.88
CA ILE A 81 -14.14 7.73 -8.01
C ILE A 81 -13.63 9.17 -8.25
N ARG A 82 -14.40 10.19 -7.86
CA ARG A 82 -13.98 11.59 -7.98
C ARG A 82 -12.80 11.90 -7.05
N ASP A 83 -12.86 11.40 -5.83
CA ASP A 83 -11.83 11.64 -4.81
C ASP A 83 -10.55 10.89 -5.19
N TYR A 84 -10.67 9.65 -5.66
CA TYR A 84 -9.52 8.89 -6.15
C TYR A 84 -8.88 9.51 -7.40
N LYS A 85 -9.67 10.14 -8.28
CA LYS A 85 -9.11 10.90 -9.41
C LYS A 85 -8.35 12.15 -8.95
N ALA A 86 -8.86 12.86 -7.95
CA ALA A 86 -8.15 14.00 -7.36
C ALA A 86 -6.83 13.54 -6.72
N ILE A 87 -6.87 12.49 -5.89
CA ILE A 87 -5.67 11.89 -5.29
C ILE A 87 -4.66 11.49 -6.37
N ALA A 88 -5.11 10.82 -7.43
CA ALA A 88 -4.22 10.38 -8.51
C ALA A 88 -3.60 11.55 -9.29
N ALA A 89 -4.29 12.69 -9.41
CA ALA A 89 -3.74 13.88 -10.07
C ALA A 89 -2.58 14.50 -9.26
N ASP A 90 -2.71 14.48 -7.93
CA ASP A 90 -1.72 15.09 -7.02
C ASP A 90 -0.57 14.13 -6.65
N LEU A 91 -0.77 12.82 -6.85
CA LEU A 91 0.16 11.78 -6.42
C LEU A 91 1.61 11.95 -6.93
N PRO A 92 1.88 12.33 -8.20
CA PRO A 92 3.25 12.51 -8.67
C PRO A 92 4.02 13.59 -7.89
N GLU A 93 3.41 14.74 -7.64
CA GLU A 93 4.03 15.84 -6.88
C GLU A 93 4.25 15.43 -5.41
N ILE A 94 3.32 14.68 -4.82
CA ILE A 94 3.46 14.16 -3.45
C ILE A 94 4.62 13.17 -3.36
N LEU A 95 4.79 12.30 -4.36
CA LEU A 95 5.89 11.33 -4.39
C LEU A 95 7.24 12.00 -4.58
N GLU A 96 7.33 13.04 -5.42
CA GLU A 96 8.55 13.85 -5.57
C GLU A 96 8.96 14.49 -4.23
N LYS A 97 8.02 15.12 -3.53
CA LYS A 97 8.27 15.67 -2.18
C LYS A 97 8.63 14.60 -1.16
N ALA A 98 8.04 13.41 -1.26
CA ALA A 98 8.37 12.31 -0.38
C ALA A 98 9.81 11.82 -0.64
N ASP A 99 10.27 11.80 -1.88
CA ASP A 99 11.65 11.47 -2.23
C ASP A 99 12.64 12.51 -1.70
N GLU A 100 12.31 13.81 -1.76
CA GLU A 100 13.15 14.87 -1.15
C GLU A 100 13.35 14.70 0.37
N VAL A 101 12.36 14.13 1.07
CA VAL A 101 12.36 14.01 2.55
C VAL A 101 12.86 12.64 3.02
N PHE A 102 12.48 11.58 2.31
CA PHE A 102 12.70 10.20 2.71
C PHE A 102 13.63 9.43 1.77
N GLY A 103 14.03 10.04 0.65
CA GLY A 103 15.07 9.52 -0.23
C GLY A 103 16.28 9.20 0.63
N LEU A 104 16.59 7.91 0.74
CA LEU A 104 17.80 7.48 1.42
C LEU A 104 18.94 8.02 0.56
N ASP A 105 19.81 8.85 1.13
CA ASP A 105 21.09 9.19 0.52
C ASP A 105 21.74 7.86 0.07
N GLU A 106 21.88 7.65 -1.25
CA GLU A 106 22.54 6.47 -1.81
C GLU A 106 24.02 6.40 -1.38
#